data_AF-A9HG84-F1
#
_entry.id   AF-A9HG84-F1
#
_cell.length_a   1.000
_cell.length_b   1.000
_cell.length_c   1.000
_cell.angle_alpha   90.00
_cell.angle_beta   90.00
_cell.angle_gamma   90.00
#
_symmetry.space_group_name_H-M   'P 1'
#
loop_
_entity.id
_entity.type
_entity.pdbx_description
1 polymer ?
#
loop_
_entity_poly.entity_id
_entity_poly.type
_entity_poly.pdbx_seq_one_letter_code
_entity_poly.pdbx_strand_id
1 'polypeptide(L)'
;MALHDRVKTALDEARTLILGAQILLGFQYQAAFQERFDTLPPPARIMATGALGLMLVTVGLLIAPSAFHRIAEHGRSTGRIHMLIGRLAAAALLPFAAAFGLDVAIATDPITGGGLRTGIMAGTGLTAAALAGWYGAGMLMRQRTGVPERQTARAEQNLCDVAPLHARVEQMLTEARVILPGAQALLGFQLTMVLTTAFEKLPAPSRLVHGGALLCVAMAVILLIMPAALHRIVWAGENTERLLRIGGGLTATALVPLALGLSGESYVVATRIIGSRTIGLTVAVASIFVLIGLWFIWPMAARRSAA
;
A
#
# COMPACT_ATOMS: atom_id res chain seq x y z
N MET A 1 13.19 -16.28 20.47
CA MET A 1 12.29 -16.34 19.30
C MET A 1 13.14 -16.44 18.04
N ALA A 2 12.88 -17.42 17.19
CA ALA A 2 13.65 -17.62 15.97
C ALA A 2 13.45 -16.45 15.00
N LEU A 3 14.37 -16.26 14.06
CA LEU A 3 14.33 -15.11 13.16
C LEU A 3 13.12 -15.17 12.23
N HIS A 4 12.77 -16.37 11.76
CA HIS A 4 11.59 -16.57 10.90
C HIS A 4 10.27 -16.23 11.61
N ASP A 5 10.16 -16.48 12.91
CA ASP A 5 9.00 -16.06 13.70
C ASP A 5 8.91 -14.53 13.77
N ARG A 6 10.04 -13.85 14.02
CA ARG A 6 10.08 -12.37 14.07
C ARG A 6 9.75 -11.73 12.72
N VAL A 7 10.19 -12.32 11.63
CA VAL A 7 9.83 -11.89 10.26
C VAL A 7 8.33 -12.07 10.02
N LYS A 8 7.75 -13.21 10.43
CA LYS A 8 6.31 -13.45 10.33
C LYS A 8 5.51 -12.43 11.13
N THR A 9 5.87 -12.20 12.40
CA THR A 9 5.21 -11.18 13.24
C THR A 9 5.27 -9.81 12.59
N ALA A 10 6.43 -9.40 12.07
CA ALA A 10 6.57 -8.10 11.39
C ALA A 10 5.70 -8.00 10.12
N LEU A 11 5.53 -9.09 9.37
CA LEU A 11 4.62 -9.13 8.21
C LEU A 11 3.15 -9.06 8.64
N ASP A 12 2.76 -9.73 9.72
CA ASP A 12 1.40 -9.66 10.28
C ASP A 12 1.08 -8.25 10.84
N GLU A 13 2.07 -7.56 11.42
CA GLU A 13 1.95 -6.14 11.79
C GLU A 13 1.74 -5.26 10.55
N ALA A 14 2.55 -5.44 9.50
CA ALA A 14 2.40 -4.72 8.24
C ALA A 14 1.01 -4.98 7.61
N ARG A 15 0.48 -6.20 7.71
CA ARG A 15 -0.87 -6.56 7.27
C ARG A 15 -1.95 -5.78 8.01
N THR A 16 -1.76 -5.49 9.29
CA THR A 16 -2.74 -4.73 10.07
C THR A 16 -2.74 -3.25 9.64
N LEU A 17 -1.56 -2.68 9.39
CA LEU A 17 -1.41 -1.28 8.96
C LEU A 17 -1.91 -1.04 7.53
N ILE A 18 -1.64 -1.96 6.61
CA ILE A 18 -1.95 -1.78 5.18
C ILE A 18 -3.45 -1.79 4.89
N LEU A 19 -4.25 -2.54 5.64
CA LEU A 19 -5.69 -2.63 5.41
C LEU A 19 -6.36 -1.25 5.53
N GLY A 20 -5.98 -0.48 6.56
CA GLY A 20 -6.48 0.90 6.74
C GLY A 20 -6.07 1.81 5.59
N ALA A 21 -4.81 1.72 5.15
CA ALA A 21 -4.30 2.50 4.02
C ALA A 21 -5.03 2.20 2.70
N GLN A 22 -5.26 0.92 2.39
CA GLN A 22 -5.92 0.54 1.14
C GLN A 22 -7.41 0.91 1.14
N ILE A 23 -8.09 0.84 2.30
CA ILE A 23 -9.49 1.29 2.42
C ILE A 23 -9.58 2.80 2.19
N LEU A 24 -8.70 3.60 2.82
CA LEU A 24 -8.68 5.06 2.63
C LEU A 24 -8.35 5.44 1.18
N LEU A 25 -7.39 4.76 0.54
CA LEU A 25 -7.10 4.97 -0.88
C LEU A 25 -8.32 4.68 -1.76
N GLY A 26 -9.04 3.59 -1.47
CA GLY A 26 -10.27 3.25 -2.18
C GLY A 26 -11.38 4.28 -2.00
N PHE A 27 -11.53 4.80 -0.78
CA PHE A 27 -12.43 5.92 -0.52
C PHE A 27 -12.02 7.17 -1.30
N GLN A 28 -10.73 7.52 -1.36
CA GLN A 28 -10.24 8.66 -2.13
C GLN A 28 -10.53 8.52 -3.64
N TYR A 29 -10.38 7.32 -4.21
CA TYR A 29 -10.79 7.05 -5.59
C TYR A 29 -12.30 7.28 -5.79
N GLN A 30 -13.13 6.80 -4.87
CA GLN A 30 -14.58 6.95 -4.97
C GLN A 30 -15.05 8.39 -4.68
N ALA A 31 -14.39 9.12 -3.80
CA ALA A 31 -14.78 10.45 -3.34
C ALA A 31 -14.85 11.46 -4.50
N ALA A 32 -13.95 11.38 -5.46
CA ALA A 32 -13.92 12.23 -6.65
C ALA A 32 -15.16 12.10 -7.56
N PHE A 33 -15.95 11.04 -7.36
CA PHE A 33 -17.13 10.70 -8.16
C PHE A 33 -18.45 10.93 -7.40
N GLN A 34 -18.38 11.39 -6.15
CA GLN A 34 -19.56 11.72 -5.36
C GLN A 34 -20.12 13.09 -5.76
N GLU A 35 -21.44 13.27 -5.66
CA GLU A 35 -22.15 14.47 -6.13
C GLU A 35 -21.63 15.77 -5.48
N ARG A 36 -21.28 15.71 -4.19
CA ARG A 36 -20.76 16.87 -3.46
C ARG A 36 -19.34 17.26 -3.86
N PHE A 37 -18.58 16.39 -4.54
CA PHE A 37 -17.21 16.70 -4.93
C PHE A 37 -17.14 17.91 -5.87
N ASP A 38 -18.12 18.06 -6.76
CA ASP A 38 -18.18 19.19 -7.70
C ASP A 38 -18.49 20.53 -7.02
N THR A 39 -19.00 20.52 -5.79
CA THR A 39 -19.21 21.73 -4.99
C THR A 39 -17.97 22.15 -4.20
N LEU A 40 -16.93 21.31 -4.15
CA LEU A 40 -15.72 21.63 -3.40
C LEU A 40 -14.95 22.80 -4.02
N PRO A 41 -14.40 23.70 -3.19
CA PRO A 41 -13.59 24.80 -3.66
C PRO A 41 -12.29 24.28 -4.32
N PRO A 42 -11.71 24.99 -5.31
CA PRO A 42 -10.48 24.58 -5.99
C PRO A 42 -9.32 24.13 -5.08
N PRO A 43 -8.98 24.82 -3.96
CA PRO A 43 -7.93 24.36 -3.06
C PRO A 43 -8.21 22.98 -2.45
N ALA A 44 -9.46 22.65 -2.13
CA ALA A 44 -9.82 21.33 -1.58
C ALA A 44 -9.61 20.21 -2.63
N ARG A 45 -9.83 20.50 -3.91
CA ARG A 45 -9.56 19.56 -5.01
C ARG A 45 -8.06 19.30 -5.20
N ILE A 46 -7.24 20.33 -5.06
CA ILE A 46 -5.78 20.19 -5.07
C ILE A 46 -5.31 19.35 -3.87
N MET A 47 -5.86 19.62 -2.68
CA MET A 47 -5.60 18.83 -1.48
C MET A 47 -5.97 17.36 -1.67
N ALA A 48 -7.12 17.07 -2.30
CA ALA A 48 -7.54 15.70 -2.60
C ALA A 48 -6.54 14.97 -3.52
N THR A 49 -6.03 15.66 -4.54
CA THR A 49 -5.00 15.10 -5.44
C THR A 49 -3.68 14.86 -4.72
N GLY A 50 -3.29 15.76 -3.81
CA GLY A 50 -2.11 15.59 -2.95
C GLY A 50 -2.26 14.42 -1.98
N ALA A 51 -3.43 14.28 -1.34
CA ALA A 51 -3.75 13.17 -0.45
C ALA A 51 -3.67 11.83 -1.18
N LEU A 52 -4.22 11.76 -2.40
CA LEU A 52 -4.13 10.59 -3.27
C LEU A 52 -2.68 10.18 -3.54
N GLY A 53 -1.82 11.13 -3.92
CA GLY A 53 -0.41 10.86 -4.18
C GLY A 53 0.32 10.34 -2.93
N LEU A 54 0.07 10.94 -1.77
CA LEU A 54 0.62 10.50 -0.49
C LEU A 54 0.12 9.09 -0.09
N MET A 55 -1.14 8.76 -0.35
CA MET A 55 -1.67 7.42 -0.10
C MET A 55 -1.06 6.37 -1.02
N LEU A 56 -0.77 6.70 -2.27
CA LEU A 56 -0.08 5.78 -3.19
C LEU A 56 1.36 5.50 -2.73
N VAL A 57 2.07 6.52 -2.25
CA VAL A 57 3.39 6.34 -1.63
C VAL A 57 3.27 5.44 -0.39
N THR A 58 2.27 5.68 0.46
CA THR A 58 2.02 4.87 1.66
C THR A 58 1.80 3.40 1.32
N VAL A 59 0.87 3.09 0.40
CA VAL A 59 0.58 1.72 -0.05
C VAL A 59 1.83 1.10 -0.71
N GLY A 60 2.55 1.88 -1.51
CA GLY A 60 3.82 1.47 -2.10
C GLY A 60 4.83 0.99 -1.05
N LEU A 61 5.04 1.79 0.01
CA LEU A 61 5.95 1.50 1.11
C LEU A 61 5.51 0.30 1.95
N LEU A 62 4.20 0.12 2.20
CA LEU A 62 3.69 -1.00 3.01
C LEU A 62 3.72 -2.35 2.28
N ILE A 63 3.63 -2.35 0.94
CA ILE A 63 3.74 -3.57 0.12
C ILE A 63 5.20 -3.93 -0.19
N ALA A 64 6.09 -2.93 -0.23
CA ALA A 64 7.49 -3.11 -0.60
C ALA A 64 8.25 -4.21 0.20
N PRO A 65 8.03 -4.44 1.51
CA PRO A 65 8.71 -5.52 2.22
C PRO A 65 8.39 -6.90 1.66
N SER A 66 7.13 -7.17 1.31
CA SER A 66 6.72 -8.44 0.70
C SER A 66 7.41 -8.65 -0.65
N ALA A 67 7.46 -7.60 -1.48
CA ALA A 67 8.15 -7.63 -2.76
C ALA A 67 9.66 -7.87 -2.59
N PHE A 68 10.28 -7.17 -1.64
CA PHE A 68 11.70 -7.32 -1.33
C PHE A 68 12.04 -8.71 -0.83
N HIS A 69 11.24 -9.26 0.10
CA HIS A 69 11.45 -10.59 0.66
C HIS A 69 11.40 -11.68 -0.43
N ARG A 70 10.51 -11.55 -1.43
CA ARG A 70 10.41 -12.52 -2.53
C ARG A 70 11.48 -12.33 -3.60
N ILE A 71 11.74 -11.09 -4.01
CA ILE A 71 12.60 -10.80 -5.17
C ILE A 71 14.08 -10.78 -4.79
N ALA A 72 14.43 -10.13 -3.67
CA ALA A 72 15.83 -9.99 -3.25
C ALA A 72 16.30 -11.17 -2.39
N GLU A 73 15.47 -11.61 -1.44
CA GLU A 73 15.85 -12.63 -0.46
C GLU A 73 15.38 -14.05 -0.83
N HIS A 74 14.65 -14.24 -1.93
CA HIS A 74 14.08 -15.53 -2.35
C HIS A 74 13.24 -16.23 -1.25
N GLY A 75 12.59 -15.43 -0.38
CA GLY A 75 11.82 -15.92 0.76
C GLY A 75 12.66 -16.51 1.90
N ARG A 76 13.93 -16.11 2.03
CA ARG A 76 14.79 -16.44 3.17
C ARG A 76 14.61 -15.43 4.30
N SER A 77 14.50 -15.93 5.53
CA SER A 77 14.41 -15.09 6.72
C SER A 77 15.80 -14.55 7.10
N THR A 78 16.01 -13.24 6.90
CA THR A 78 17.26 -12.53 7.23
C THR A 78 17.01 -11.38 8.23
N GLY A 79 18.04 -11.01 9.00
CA GLY A 79 17.97 -9.84 9.87
C GLY A 79 17.72 -8.55 9.09
N ARG A 80 18.25 -8.48 7.86
CA ARG A 80 18.01 -7.39 6.91
C ARG A 80 16.53 -7.19 6.60
N ILE A 81 15.79 -8.24 6.23
CA ILE A 81 14.34 -8.08 5.93
C ILE A 81 13.55 -7.69 7.18
N HIS A 82 13.87 -8.25 8.34
CA HIS A 82 13.20 -7.88 9.61
C HIS A 82 13.35 -6.37 9.91
N MET A 83 14.56 -5.83 9.79
CA MET A 83 14.79 -4.39 9.96
C MET A 83 14.13 -3.55 8.86
N LEU A 84 14.09 -4.05 7.62
CA LEU A 84 13.52 -3.35 6.48
C LEU A 84 12.02 -3.17 6.64
N ILE A 85 11.29 -4.22 7.07
CA ILE A 85 9.85 -4.17 7.33
C ILE A 85 9.55 -3.02 8.31
N GLY A 86 10.24 -2.97 9.45
CA GLY A 86 10.04 -1.92 10.45
C GLY A 86 10.36 -0.51 9.95
N ARG A 87 11.42 -0.33 9.16
CA ARG A 87 11.79 0.98 8.59
C ARG A 87 10.77 1.48 7.58
N LEU A 88 10.30 0.60 6.69
CA LEU A 88 9.32 0.96 5.67
C LEU A 88 7.94 1.21 6.29
N ALA A 89 7.52 0.38 7.25
CA ALA A 89 6.29 0.58 7.99
C ALA A 89 6.31 1.92 8.74
N ALA A 90 7.42 2.25 9.43
CA ALA A 90 7.59 3.55 10.05
C ALA A 90 7.52 4.67 8.99
N ALA A 91 8.33 4.61 7.93
CA ALA A 91 8.35 5.64 6.89
C ALA A 91 6.98 5.89 6.24
N ALA A 92 6.14 4.85 6.12
CA ALA A 92 4.79 4.95 5.57
C ALA A 92 3.82 5.75 6.46
N LEU A 93 4.05 5.84 7.77
CA LEU A 93 3.18 6.58 8.69
C LEU A 93 3.18 8.09 8.42
N LEU A 94 4.27 8.65 7.88
CA LEU A 94 4.36 10.08 7.58
C LEU A 94 3.44 10.49 6.43
N PRO A 95 3.55 9.91 5.21
CA PRO A 95 2.62 10.23 4.13
C PRO A 95 1.19 9.81 4.47
N PHE A 96 0.99 8.73 5.24
CA PHE A 96 -0.35 8.34 5.73
C PHE A 96 -0.97 9.43 6.62
N ALA A 97 -0.24 9.93 7.63
CA ALA A 97 -0.73 10.98 8.52
C ALA A 97 -1.11 12.25 7.74
N ALA A 98 -0.25 12.64 6.80
CA ALA A 98 -0.47 13.82 5.96
C ALA A 98 -1.69 13.65 5.05
N ALA A 99 -1.84 12.50 4.38
CA ALA A 99 -3.01 12.22 3.55
C ALA A 99 -4.30 12.21 4.39
N PHE A 100 -4.29 11.54 5.54
CA PHE A 100 -5.43 11.47 6.44
C PHE A 100 -5.82 12.85 6.98
N GLY A 101 -4.85 13.70 7.31
CA GLY A 101 -5.08 15.09 7.68
C GLY A 101 -5.69 15.93 6.57
N LEU A 102 -5.25 15.74 5.32
CA LEU A 102 -5.85 16.40 4.15
C LEU A 102 -7.29 15.95 3.92
N ASP A 103 -7.57 14.66 4.02
CA ASP A 103 -8.93 14.11 3.89
C ASP A 103 -9.86 14.70 4.97
N VAL A 104 -9.39 14.79 6.22
CA VAL A 104 -10.16 15.42 7.31
C VAL A 104 -10.33 16.92 7.08
N ALA A 105 -9.32 17.61 6.57
CA ALA A 105 -9.46 19.04 6.25
C ALA A 105 -10.53 19.29 5.19
N ILE A 106 -10.63 18.41 4.18
CA ILE A 106 -11.67 18.47 3.14
C ILE A 106 -13.05 18.16 3.73
N ALA A 107 -13.14 17.15 4.61
CA ALA A 107 -14.41 16.73 5.20
C ALA A 107 -14.96 17.69 6.26
N THR A 108 -14.14 18.55 6.86
CA THR A 108 -14.54 19.42 7.98
C THR A 108 -15.44 20.58 7.55
N ASP A 109 -15.24 21.14 6.36
CA ASP A 109 -16.00 22.31 5.91
C ASP A 109 -17.51 22.00 5.79
N PRO A 110 -17.95 20.90 5.13
CA PRO A 110 -19.35 20.50 5.10
C PRO A 110 -19.99 20.23 6.47
N ILE A 111 -19.20 19.94 7.50
CA ILE A 111 -19.68 19.61 8.85
C ILE A 111 -19.83 20.87 9.70
N THR A 112 -18.84 21.77 9.66
CA THR A 112 -18.74 22.91 10.57
C THR A 112 -19.23 24.22 9.97
N GLY A 113 -19.30 24.33 8.65
CA GLY A 113 -19.59 25.59 7.95
C GLY A 113 -18.52 26.67 8.14
N GLY A 114 -17.36 26.33 8.73
CA GLY A 114 -16.29 27.26 9.05
C GLY A 114 -15.34 27.57 7.88
N GLY A 115 -15.61 27.03 6.70
CA GLY A 115 -14.80 27.23 5.51
C GLY A 115 -13.49 26.45 5.53
N LEU A 116 -12.64 26.74 4.55
CA LEU A 116 -11.34 26.07 4.38
C LEU A 116 -10.40 26.25 5.60
N ARG A 117 -10.53 27.34 6.37
CA ARG A 117 -9.65 27.63 7.51
C ARG A 117 -9.86 26.64 8.65
N THR A 118 -11.11 26.37 9.03
CA THR A 118 -11.41 25.39 10.09
C THR A 118 -11.00 23.99 9.65
N GLY A 119 -11.18 23.67 8.37
CA GLY A 119 -10.67 22.43 7.78
C GLY A 119 -9.15 22.29 7.88
N ILE A 120 -8.39 23.29 7.46
CA ILE A 120 -6.91 23.25 7.57
C ILE A 120 -6.49 23.13 9.04
N MET A 121 -7.11 23.86 9.96
CA MET A 121 -6.79 23.75 11.39
C MET A 121 -7.08 22.34 11.94
N ALA A 122 -8.22 21.74 11.59
CA ALA A 122 -8.57 20.39 12.00
C ALA A 122 -7.61 19.34 11.41
N GLY A 123 -7.33 19.43 10.10
CA GLY A 123 -6.43 18.50 9.42
C GLY A 123 -4.98 18.60 9.90
N THR A 124 -4.46 19.82 10.09
CA THR A 124 -3.11 20.03 10.64
C THR A 124 -3.02 19.59 12.09
N GLY A 125 -4.03 19.89 12.91
CA GLY A 125 -4.13 19.43 14.29
C GLY A 125 -4.14 17.90 14.39
N LEU A 126 -4.92 17.23 13.55
CA LEU A 126 -4.97 15.76 13.50
C LEU A 126 -3.65 15.16 13.01
N THR A 127 -3.04 15.74 11.97
CA THR A 127 -1.72 15.30 11.47
C THR A 127 -0.66 15.43 12.57
N ALA A 128 -0.63 16.57 13.27
CA ALA A 128 0.29 16.81 14.37
C ALA A 128 0.06 15.83 15.52
N ALA A 129 -1.19 15.59 15.91
CA ALA A 129 -1.55 14.61 16.94
C ALA A 129 -1.13 13.18 16.55
N ALA A 130 -1.37 12.78 15.29
CA ALA A 130 -0.95 11.48 14.77
C ALA A 130 0.58 11.33 14.78
N LEU A 131 1.32 12.32 14.28
CA LEU A 131 2.79 12.29 14.27
C LEU A 131 3.37 12.32 15.69
N ALA A 132 2.79 13.12 16.60
CA ALA A 132 3.19 13.16 18.00
C ALA A 132 2.94 11.80 18.69
N GLY A 133 1.78 11.17 18.44
CA GLY A 133 1.45 9.87 18.99
C GLY A 133 2.34 8.75 18.45
N TRP A 134 2.53 8.68 17.13
CA TRP A 134 3.27 7.58 16.50
C TRP A 134 4.79 7.74 16.62
N TYR A 135 5.33 8.91 16.31
CA TYR A 135 6.77 9.17 16.34
C TYR A 135 7.24 9.79 17.64
N GLY A 136 6.49 10.76 18.18
CA GLY A 136 6.88 11.47 19.41
C GLY A 136 6.94 10.53 20.62
N ALA A 137 5.85 9.81 20.90
CA ALA A 137 5.82 8.82 21.97
C ALA A 137 6.83 7.69 21.71
N GLY A 138 6.91 7.21 20.47
CA GLY A 138 7.88 6.18 20.07
C GLY A 138 9.34 6.61 20.27
N MET A 139 9.69 7.87 20.01
CA MET A 139 11.03 8.42 20.21
C MET A 139 11.35 8.65 21.69
N LEU A 140 10.36 9.06 22.49
CA LEU A 140 10.50 9.19 23.94
C LEU A 140 10.77 7.83 24.61
N MET A 141 9.97 6.81 24.28
CA MET A 141 10.13 5.46 24.81
C MET A 141 11.41 4.80 24.27
N ARG A 142 11.81 5.10 23.03
CA ARG A 142 13.08 4.64 22.46
C ARG A 142 14.28 5.03 23.31
N GLN A 143 14.31 6.25 23.86
CA GLN A 143 15.43 6.72 24.67
C GLN A 143 15.48 6.05 26.06
N ARG A 144 14.32 5.62 26.59
CA ARG A 144 14.23 5.07 27.95
C ARG A 144 14.42 3.55 28.01
N THR A 145 13.92 2.81 27.02
CA THR A 145 13.84 1.35 27.12
C THR A 145 14.39 0.62 25.90
N GLY A 146 14.28 1.20 24.69
CA GLY A 146 14.52 0.45 23.43
C GLY A 146 15.95 0.41 22.90
N VAL A 147 16.95 0.84 23.66
CA VAL A 147 18.36 0.85 23.23
C VAL A 147 18.95 -0.57 23.14
N PRO A 148 18.86 -1.44 24.18
CA PRO A 148 19.46 -2.77 24.13
C PRO A 148 18.85 -3.65 23.03
N GLU A 149 17.54 -3.65 22.84
CA GLU A 149 16.87 -4.48 21.81
C GLU A 149 17.29 -4.07 20.40
N ARG A 150 17.55 -2.77 20.16
CA ARG A 150 18.05 -2.28 18.87
C ARG A 150 19.50 -2.62 18.63
N GLN A 151 20.33 -2.68 19.68
CA GLN A 151 21.70 -3.17 19.56
C GLN A 151 21.69 -4.65 19.17
N THR A 152 20.86 -5.46 19.80
CA THR A 152 20.65 -6.87 19.44
C THR A 152 20.16 -7.00 17.99
N ALA A 153 19.13 -6.26 17.59
CA ALA A 153 18.62 -6.31 16.22
C ALA A 153 19.66 -5.90 15.16
N ARG A 154 20.55 -4.95 15.49
CA ARG A 154 21.67 -4.55 14.61
C ARG A 154 22.77 -5.62 14.56
N ALA A 155 23.11 -6.22 15.69
CA ALA A 155 24.09 -7.31 15.75
C ALA A 155 23.61 -8.53 14.95
N GLU A 156 22.31 -8.79 14.98
CA GLU A 156 21.66 -9.90 14.25
C GLU A 156 21.35 -9.57 12.78
N GLN A 157 21.68 -8.38 12.26
CA GLN A 157 21.27 -7.94 10.93
C GLN A 157 21.77 -8.87 9.80
N ASN A 158 22.98 -9.43 9.96
CA ASN A 158 23.60 -10.31 8.98
C ASN A 158 23.26 -11.79 9.22
N LEU A 159 22.46 -12.11 10.24
CA LEU A 159 22.01 -13.48 10.45
C LEU A 159 21.03 -13.88 9.36
N CYS A 160 21.21 -15.10 8.87
CA CYS A 160 20.29 -15.78 7.99
C CYS A 160 19.88 -17.08 8.69
N ASP A 161 18.58 -17.23 8.92
CA ASP A 161 18.02 -18.44 9.51
C ASP A 161 17.49 -19.35 8.40
N VAL A 162 17.85 -20.63 8.45
CA VAL A 162 17.28 -21.63 7.54
C VAL A 162 15.92 -22.02 8.10
N ALA A 163 14.95 -21.16 7.84
CA ALA A 163 13.58 -21.36 8.29
C ALA A 163 13.04 -22.70 7.75
N PRO A 164 12.35 -23.49 8.58
CA PRO A 164 11.74 -24.74 8.14
C PRO A 164 10.69 -24.46 7.04
N LEU A 165 10.43 -25.46 6.20
CA LEU A 165 9.58 -25.30 5.03
C LEU A 165 8.18 -24.74 5.36
N HIS A 166 7.55 -25.25 6.42
CA HIS A 166 6.23 -24.76 6.86
C HIS A 166 6.25 -23.26 7.18
N ALA A 167 7.28 -22.77 7.88
CA ALA A 167 7.41 -21.35 8.20
C ALA A 167 7.58 -20.49 6.94
N ARG A 168 8.34 -20.96 5.95
CA ARG A 168 8.52 -20.26 4.66
C ARG A 168 7.22 -20.21 3.84
N VAL A 169 6.43 -21.28 3.86
CA VAL A 169 5.11 -21.33 3.20
C VAL A 169 4.13 -20.40 3.93
N GLU A 170 4.09 -20.40 5.26
CA GLU A 170 3.26 -19.48 6.03
C GLU A 170 3.61 -18.02 5.75
N GLN A 171 4.90 -17.67 5.77
CA GLN A 171 5.36 -16.31 5.42
C GLN A 171 4.90 -15.91 4.01
N MET A 172 4.97 -16.83 3.03
CA MET A 172 4.50 -16.58 1.66
C MET A 172 3.01 -16.30 1.59
N LEU A 173 2.21 -17.09 2.30
CA LEU A 173 0.77 -16.87 2.39
C LEU A 173 0.44 -15.58 3.13
N THR A 174 1.20 -15.24 4.18
CA THR A 174 1.04 -13.96 4.90
C THR A 174 1.35 -12.78 4.00
N GLU A 175 2.42 -12.82 3.21
CA GLU A 175 2.74 -11.75 2.25
C GLU A 175 1.64 -11.55 1.20
N ALA A 176 1.07 -12.64 0.68
CA ALA A 176 -0.09 -12.53 -0.21
C ALA A 176 -1.28 -11.89 0.52
N ARG A 177 -1.52 -12.24 1.80
CA ARG A 177 -2.59 -11.68 2.65
C ARG A 177 -2.35 -10.25 3.13
N VAL A 178 -1.12 -9.75 3.08
CA VAL A 178 -0.83 -8.32 3.28
C VAL A 178 -1.46 -7.52 2.13
N ILE A 179 -1.38 -8.03 0.89
CA ILE A 179 -1.79 -7.29 -0.31
C ILE A 179 -3.27 -7.53 -0.64
N LEU A 180 -3.73 -8.79 -0.50
CA LEU A 180 -5.00 -9.28 -1.03
C LEU A 180 -6.24 -8.52 -0.52
N PRO A 181 -6.45 -8.33 0.81
CA PRO A 181 -7.68 -7.71 1.30
C PRO A 181 -7.92 -6.32 0.75
N GLY A 182 -6.90 -5.47 0.67
CA GLY A 182 -7.12 -4.14 0.11
C GLY A 182 -7.14 -4.11 -1.42
N ALA A 183 -6.47 -5.03 -2.12
CA ALA A 183 -6.70 -5.19 -3.56
C ALA A 183 -8.18 -5.56 -3.86
N GLN A 184 -8.79 -6.40 -3.02
CA GLN A 184 -10.22 -6.73 -3.09
C GLN A 184 -11.11 -5.53 -2.77
N ALA A 185 -10.78 -4.75 -1.74
CA ALA A 185 -11.51 -3.52 -1.42
C ALA A 185 -11.46 -2.52 -2.58
N LEU A 186 -10.27 -2.27 -3.12
CA LEU A 186 -10.05 -1.37 -4.26
C LEU A 186 -10.85 -1.82 -5.50
N LEU A 187 -10.87 -3.12 -5.79
CA LEU A 187 -11.70 -3.67 -6.86
C LEU A 187 -13.20 -3.34 -6.64
N GLY A 188 -13.70 -3.49 -5.41
CA GLY A 188 -15.08 -3.15 -5.06
C GLY A 188 -15.39 -1.65 -5.22
N PHE A 189 -14.47 -0.77 -4.79
CA PHE A 189 -14.62 0.67 -4.97
C PHE A 189 -14.64 1.07 -6.44
N GLN A 190 -13.78 0.48 -7.27
CA GLN A 190 -13.77 0.69 -8.72
C GLN A 190 -15.08 0.23 -9.36
N LEU A 191 -15.58 -0.96 -9.02
CA LEU A 191 -16.87 -1.45 -9.53
C LEU A 191 -18.03 -0.51 -9.15
N THR A 192 -18.03 -0.02 -7.91
CA THR A 192 -19.07 0.91 -7.43
C THR A 192 -19.00 2.24 -8.18
N MET A 193 -17.79 2.71 -8.52
CA MET A 193 -17.58 3.96 -9.24
C MET A 193 -18.27 3.97 -10.62
N VAL A 194 -18.28 2.84 -11.33
CA VAL A 194 -18.94 2.69 -12.65
C VAL A 194 -20.43 2.98 -12.59
N LEU A 195 -21.05 2.79 -11.42
CA LEU A 195 -22.50 2.98 -11.22
C LEU A 195 -22.86 4.44 -10.90
N THR A 196 -21.89 5.36 -10.88
CA THR A 196 -22.13 6.78 -10.56
C THR A 196 -22.46 7.60 -11.81
N THR A 197 -23.36 8.57 -11.67
CA THR A 197 -23.66 9.57 -12.72
C THR A 197 -22.40 10.35 -13.14
N ALA A 198 -21.45 10.53 -12.22
CA ALA A 198 -20.17 11.19 -12.51
C ALA A 198 -19.31 10.37 -13.47
N PHE A 199 -19.38 9.03 -13.43
CA PHE A 199 -18.66 8.15 -14.34
C PHE A 199 -19.19 8.21 -15.77
N GLU A 200 -20.52 8.29 -15.94
CA GLU A 200 -21.14 8.41 -17.27
C GLU A 200 -20.68 9.65 -18.03
N LYS A 201 -20.45 10.74 -17.30
CA LYS A 201 -19.98 12.03 -17.82
C LYS A 201 -18.49 12.06 -18.15
N LEU A 202 -17.73 11.00 -17.84
CA LEU A 202 -16.31 10.94 -18.17
C LEU A 202 -16.08 10.85 -19.69
N PRO A 203 -15.00 11.45 -20.19
CA PRO A 203 -14.55 11.23 -21.56
C PRO A 203 -14.35 9.73 -21.85
N ALA A 204 -14.69 9.28 -23.07
CA ALA A 204 -14.54 7.89 -23.48
C ALA A 204 -13.14 7.28 -23.20
N PRO A 205 -12.01 8.00 -23.45
CA PRO A 205 -10.69 7.48 -23.10
C PRO A 205 -10.51 7.19 -21.61
N SER A 206 -11.03 8.04 -20.71
CA SER A 206 -10.93 7.82 -19.26
C SER A 206 -11.73 6.61 -18.80
N ARG A 207 -12.90 6.37 -19.41
CA ARG A 207 -13.70 5.16 -19.13
C ARG A 207 -12.98 3.88 -19.56
N LEU A 208 -12.29 3.90 -20.71
CA LEU A 208 -11.48 2.78 -21.17
C LEU A 208 -10.27 2.52 -20.26
N VAL A 209 -9.57 3.58 -19.82
CA VAL A 209 -8.46 3.46 -18.87
C VAL A 209 -8.95 2.89 -17.54
N HIS A 210 -10.11 3.33 -17.05
CA HIS A 210 -10.73 2.74 -15.85
C HIS A 210 -11.04 1.24 -16.05
N GLY A 211 -11.66 0.87 -17.17
CA GLY A 211 -11.94 -0.54 -17.47
C GLY A 211 -10.67 -1.40 -17.53
N GLY A 212 -9.60 -0.89 -18.14
CA GLY A 212 -8.28 -1.54 -18.13
C GLY A 212 -7.69 -1.66 -16.73
N ALA A 213 -7.76 -0.58 -15.94
CA ALA A 213 -7.28 -0.56 -14.55
C ALA A 213 -8.03 -1.57 -13.68
N LEU A 214 -9.37 -1.63 -13.81
CA LEU A 214 -10.25 -2.58 -13.14
C LEU A 214 -9.84 -4.04 -13.46
N LEU A 215 -9.64 -4.36 -14.74
CA LEU A 215 -9.19 -5.69 -15.15
C LEU A 215 -7.80 -6.05 -14.60
N CYS A 216 -6.90 -5.06 -14.51
CA CYS A 216 -5.60 -5.26 -13.90
C CYS A 216 -5.71 -5.55 -12.39
N VAL A 217 -6.52 -4.80 -11.64
CA VAL A 217 -6.74 -5.08 -10.21
C VAL A 217 -7.42 -6.44 -10.04
N ALA A 218 -8.41 -6.79 -10.86
CA ALA A 218 -9.05 -8.11 -10.84
C ALA A 218 -8.05 -9.24 -11.09
N MET A 219 -7.16 -9.09 -12.07
CA MET A 219 -6.09 -10.05 -12.33
C MET A 219 -5.14 -10.18 -11.14
N ALA A 220 -4.75 -9.06 -10.51
CA ALA A 220 -3.93 -9.09 -9.30
C ALA A 220 -4.61 -9.88 -8.17
N VAL A 221 -5.91 -9.69 -7.95
CA VAL A 221 -6.69 -10.43 -6.95
C VAL A 221 -6.69 -11.93 -7.26
N ILE A 222 -6.94 -12.33 -8.51
CA ILE A 222 -6.90 -13.75 -8.93
C ILE A 222 -5.53 -14.37 -8.63
N LEU A 223 -4.45 -13.69 -9.00
CA LEU A 223 -3.08 -14.16 -8.78
C LEU A 223 -2.72 -14.26 -7.29
N LEU A 224 -3.24 -13.35 -6.45
CA LEU A 224 -3.00 -13.36 -4.99
C LEU A 224 -3.81 -14.43 -4.25
N ILE A 225 -4.99 -14.81 -4.76
CA ILE A 225 -5.78 -15.92 -4.19
C ILE A 225 -5.17 -17.28 -4.57
N MET A 226 -4.56 -17.37 -5.76
CA MET A 226 -4.10 -18.62 -6.33
C MET A 226 -3.15 -19.44 -5.43
N PRO A 227 -2.14 -18.89 -4.73
CA PRO A 227 -1.28 -19.67 -3.83
C PRO A 227 -2.05 -20.45 -2.75
N ALA A 228 -3.05 -19.84 -2.13
CA ALA A 228 -3.86 -20.48 -1.10
C ALA A 228 -4.83 -21.53 -1.69
N ALA A 229 -5.42 -21.24 -2.86
CA ALA A 229 -6.27 -22.19 -3.57
C ALA A 229 -5.47 -23.42 -4.01
N LEU A 230 -4.30 -23.21 -4.59
CA LEU A 230 -3.35 -24.23 -4.99
C LEU A 230 -2.92 -25.10 -3.81
N HIS A 231 -2.51 -24.49 -2.70
CA HIS A 231 -2.14 -25.20 -1.47
C HIS A 231 -3.22 -26.19 -1.02
N ARG A 232 -4.49 -25.78 -1.09
CA ARG A 232 -5.62 -26.60 -0.66
C ARG A 232 -6.06 -27.65 -1.70
N ILE A 233 -6.10 -27.28 -2.98
CA ILE A 233 -6.66 -28.12 -4.05
C ILE A 233 -5.64 -29.15 -4.56
N VAL A 234 -4.39 -28.74 -4.77
CA VAL A 234 -3.35 -29.60 -5.40
C VAL A 234 -2.55 -30.36 -4.35
N TRP A 235 -2.25 -29.72 -3.22
CA TRP A 235 -1.40 -30.29 -2.17
C TRP A 235 -2.18 -30.72 -0.93
N ALA A 236 -3.52 -30.66 -0.93
CA ALA A 236 -4.35 -31.04 0.22
C ALA A 236 -3.96 -30.34 1.55
N GLY A 237 -3.32 -29.16 1.48
CA GLY A 237 -2.80 -28.44 2.65
C GLY A 237 -1.39 -28.83 3.09
N GLU A 238 -0.69 -29.67 2.33
CA GLU A 238 0.69 -30.06 2.60
C GLU A 238 1.72 -29.03 2.08
N ASN A 239 2.75 -28.80 2.89
CA ASN A 239 3.81 -27.84 2.57
C ASN A 239 4.86 -28.46 1.66
N THR A 240 5.07 -27.89 0.47
CA THR A 240 6.09 -28.35 -0.49
C THR A 240 6.95 -27.22 -1.04
N GLU A 241 8.20 -27.50 -1.41
CA GLU A 241 9.08 -26.49 -2.05
C GLU A 241 8.53 -26.03 -3.42
N ARG A 242 7.77 -26.90 -4.11
CA ARG A 242 7.10 -26.56 -5.37
C ARG A 242 5.99 -25.53 -5.14
N LEU A 243 5.16 -25.69 -4.11
CA LEU A 243 4.17 -24.69 -3.70
C LEU A 243 4.85 -23.36 -3.38
N LEU A 244 5.94 -23.38 -2.63
CA LEU A 244 6.67 -22.16 -2.25
C LEU A 244 7.19 -21.40 -3.48
N ARG A 245 7.76 -22.10 -4.46
CA ARG A 245 8.28 -21.50 -5.70
C ARG A 245 7.15 -20.91 -6.55
N ILE A 246 6.07 -21.66 -6.75
CA ILE A 246 4.93 -21.21 -7.55
C ILE A 246 4.25 -20.04 -6.84
N GLY A 247 3.85 -20.21 -5.58
CA GLY A 247 3.14 -19.20 -4.81
C GLY A 247 3.95 -17.92 -4.65
N GLY A 248 5.25 -18.01 -4.33
CA GLY A 248 6.12 -16.84 -4.26
C GLY A 248 6.23 -16.11 -5.61
N GLY A 249 6.30 -16.85 -6.71
CA GLY A 249 6.26 -16.28 -8.06
C GLY A 249 4.95 -15.55 -8.34
N LEU A 250 3.80 -16.14 -7.99
CA LEU A 250 2.48 -15.54 -8.17
C LEU A 250 2.27 -14.28 -7.34
N THR A 251 2.70 -14.29 -6.07
CA THR A 251 2.65 -13.10 -5.21
C THR A 251 3.48 -11.96 -5.78
N ALA A 252 4.66 -12.25 -6.33
CA ALA A 252 5.51 -11.24 -6.96
C ALA A 252 4.94 -10.74 -8.29
N THR A 253 4.44 -11.63 -9.15
CA THR A 253 3.89 -11.24 -10.47
C THR A 253 2.57 -10.49 -10.34
N ALA A 254 1.77 -10.75 -9.30
CA ALA A 254 0.52 -10.03 -9.03
C ALA A 254 0.73 -8.52 -8.79
N LEU A 255 1.92 -8.11 -8.35
CA LEU A 255 2.24 -6.70 -8.13
C LEU A 255 2.31 -5.89 -9.44
N VAL A 256 2.59 -6.54 -10.58
CA VAL A 256 2.62 -5.86 -11.89
C VAL A 256 1.24 -5.33 -12.29
N PRO A 257 0.20 -6.18 -12.43
CA PRO A 257 -1.13 -5.67 -12.76
C PRO A 257 -1.71 -4.82 -11.62
N LEU A 258 -1.34 -5.05 -10.35
CA LEU A 258 -1.75 -4.14 -9.27
C LEU A 258 -1.19 -2.72 -9.48
N ALA A 259 0.10 -2.58 -9.82
CA ALA A 259 0.72 -1.28 -10.05
C ALA A 259 0.08 -0.54 -11.24
N LEU A 260 -0.20 -1.27 -12.33
CA LEU A 260 -0.89 -0.74 -13.50
C LEU A 260 -2.32 -0.31 -13.17
N GLY A 261 -3.04 -1.13 -12.40
CA GLY A 261 -4.40 -0.84 -11.96
C GLY A 261 -4.47 0.43 -11.10
N LEU A 262 -3.62 0.54 -10.08
CA LEU A 262 -3.57 1.73 -9.23
C LEU A 262 -3.18 2.98 -10.01
N SER A 263 -2.21 2.89 -10.92
CA SER A 263 -1.74 4.03 -11.70
C SER A 263 -2.79 4.50 -12.72
N GLY A 264 -3.48 3.55 -13.37
CA GLY A 264 -4.58 3.83 -14.28
C GLY A 264 -5.79 4.44 -13.57
N GLU A 265 -6.12 3.96 -12.37
CA GLU A 265 -7.19 4.58 -11.57
C GLU A 265 -6.83 5.99 -11.14
N SER A 266 -5.57 6.19 -10.72
CA SER A 266 -5.04 7.50 -10.35
C SER A 266 -5.10 8.50 -11.50
N TYR A 267 -4.86 8.06 -12.75
CA TYR A 267 -5.06 8.88 -13.95
C TYR A 267 -6.51 9.38 -14.05
N VAL A 268 -7.47 8.46 -13.93
CA VAL A 268 -8.90 8.75 -14.11
C VAL A 268 -9.38 9.71 -13.03
N VAL A 269 -9.04 9.41 -11.78
CA VAL A 269 -9.41 10.20 -10.60
C VAL A 269 -8.76 11.59 -10.65
N ALA A 270 -7.45 11.70 -10.87
CA ALA A 270 -6.77 13.01 -10.93
C ALA A 270 -7.25 13.86 -12.11
N THR A 271 -7.51 13.25 -13.28
CA THR A 271 -8.11 13.95 -14.42
C THR A 271 -9.50 14.49 -14.06
N ARG A 272 -10.30 13.70 -13.33
CA ARG A 272 -11.65 14.10 -12.90
C ARG A 272 -11.64 15.21 -11.84
N ILE A 273 -10.71 15.16 -10.89
CA ILE A 273 -10.60 16.14 -9.81
C ILE A 273 -10.21 17.52 -10.36
N ILE A 274 -9.18 17.55 -11.22
CA ILE A 274 -8.59 18.80 -11.68
C ILE A 274 -9.15 19.28 -13.02
N GLY A 275 -9.78 18.39 -13.80
CA GLY A 275 -10.25 18.69 -15.16
C GLY A 275 -9.13 18.77 -16.20
N SER A 276 -7.92 18.31 -15.86
CA SER A 276 -6.74 18.36 -16.74
C SER A 276 -6.16 16.97 -16.97
N ARG A 277 -6.13 16.54 -18.25
CA ARG A 277 -5.51 15.28 -18.66
C ARG A 277 -4.01 15.25 -18.39
N THR A 278 -3.34 16.39 -18.51
CA THR A 278 -1.90 16.50 -18.25
C THR A 278 -1.59 16.20 -16.80
N ILE A 279 -2.37 16.75 -15.86
CA ILE A 279 -2.18 16.49 -14.43
C ILE A 279 -2.52 15.03 -14.11
N GLY A 280 -3.60 14.49 -14.69
CA GLY A 280 -3.91 13.07 -14.59
C GLY A 280 -2.76 12.18 -15.06
N LEU A 281 -2.17 12.49 -16.21
CA LEU A 281 -1.02 11.74 -16.74
C LEU A 281 0.19 11.86 -15.83
N THR A 282 0.51 13.06 -15.33
CA THR A 282 1.63 13.27 -14.40
C THR A 282 1.45 12.44 -13.13
N VAL A 283 0.24 12.44 -12.53
CA VAL A 283 -0.04 11.61 -11.35
C VAL A 283 0.11 10.14 -11.68
N ALA A 284 -0.45 9.65 -12.78
CA ALA A 284 -0.34 8.25 -13.19
C ALA A 284 1.10 7.80 -13.41
N VAL A 285 1.89 8.63 -14.10
CA VAL A 285 3.31 8.40 -14.36
C VAL A 285 4.11 8.42 -13.05
N ALA A 286 3.88 9.39 -12.18
CA ALA A 286 4.52 9.44 -10.87
C ALA A 286 4.18 8.21 -10.03
N SER A 287 2.92 7.81 -10.00
CA SER A 287 2.44 6.63 -9.27
C SER A 287 3.09 5.34 -9.79
N ILE A 288 3.11 5.11 -11.11
CA ILE A 288 3.73 3.89 -11.65
C ILE A 288 5.23 3.86 -11.38
N PHE A 289 5.92 5.01 -11.48
CA PHE A 289 7.35 5.10 -11.15
C PHE A 289 7.62 4.78 -9.67
N VAL A 290 6.82 5.31 -8.75
CA VAL A 290 6.94 5.01 -7.32
C VAL A 290 6.67 3.54 -7.04
N LEU A 291 5.57 2.98 -7.55
CA LEU A 291 5.17 1.61 -7.28
C LEU A 291 6.16 0.60 -7.89
N ILE A 292 6.53 0.74 -9.17
CA ILE A 292 7.51 -0.13 -9.83
C ILE A 292 8.91 0.07 -9.23
N GLY A 293 9.26 1.31 -8.88
CA GLY A 293 10.49 1.65 -8.18
C GLY A 293 10.65 0.88 -6.87
N LEU A 294 9.62 0.92 -6.02
CA LEU A 294 9.62 0.27 -4.71
C LEU A 294 9.46 -1.25 -4.79
N TRP A 295 8.63 -1.75 -5.69
CA TRP A 295 8.28 -3.19 -5.71
C TRP A 295 9.21 -4.03 -6.57
N PHE A 296 9.88 -3.45 -7.56
CA PHE A 296 10.69 -4.23 -8.51
C PHE A 296 12.11 -3.69 -8.65
N ILE A 297 12.27 -2.40 -8.98
CA ILE A 297 13.59 -1.83 -9.29
C ILE A 297 14.50 -1.92 -8.06
N TRP A 298 14.03 -1.45 -6.91
CA TRP A 298 14.82 -1.45 -5.68
C TRP A 298 15.18 -2.85 -5.18
N PRO A 299 14.24 -3.81 -5.06
CA PRO A 299 14.57 -5.21 -4.73
C PRO A 299 15.55 -5.86 -5.71
N MET A 300 15.37 -5.65 -7.02
CA MET A 300 16.28 -6.21 -8.03
C MET A 300 17.69 -5.61 -7.96
N ALA A 301 17.80 -4.30 -7.72
CA ALA A 301 19.09 -3.65 -7.52
C ALA A 301 19.80 -4.19 -6.27
N ALA A 302 19.07 -4.32 -5.15
CA ALA A 302 19.61 -4.88 -3.91
C ALA A 302 20.05 -6.35 -4.05
N ARG A 303 19.39 -7.13 -4.92
CA ARG A 303 19.82 -8.49 -5.27
C ARG A 303 21.15 -8.50 -6.01
N ARG A 304 21.33 -7.62 -6.99
CA ARG A 304 22.57 -7.54 -7.79
C ARG A 304 23.77 -7.10 -6.98
N SER A 305 23.58 -6.21 -6.00
CA SER A 305 24.67 -5.75 -5.12
C SER A 305 25.11 -6.79 -4.09
N ALA A 306 24.33 -7.86 -3.89
CA ALA A 306 24.62 -8.93 -2.93
C ALA A 306 25.13 -10.22 -3.60
N ALA A 307 25.13 -10.28 -4.94
CA ALA A 307 25.64 -11.38 -5.75
C ALA A 307 27.04 -11.03 -6.27
#